data_AF-A0A7R9JMU5-F1
#
_entry.id   AF-A0A7R9JMU5-F1
#
_cell.length_a   1.000
_cell.length_b   1.000
_cell.length_c   1.000
_cell.angle_alpha   90.00
_cell.angle_beta   90.00
_cell.angle_gamma   90.00
#
_symmetry.space_group_name_H-M   'P 1'
#
loop_
_entity.id
_entity.type
_entity.pdbx_description
1 polymer ?
#
loop_
_entity_poly.entity_id
_entity_poly.type
_entity_poly.pdbx_seq_one_letter_code
_entity_poly.pdbx_strand_id
1 'polypeptide(L)'
;VVCCYSGLRLKAELQALRRKGALRASDWEREEGLLLPGRCCARCRAELGRIINRGAFCRACRLRVCKGCREYSARSTDWVCSVCHKHM
;
A
#
# COMPACT_ATOMS: atom_id res chain seq x y z
N VAL A 1 7.31 -3.97 41.65
CA VAL A 1 7.44 -5.40 41.27
C VAL A 1 6.30 -5.90 40.38
N VAL A 2 5.05 -5.42 40.54
CA VAL A 2 3.86 -5.90 39.78
C VAL A 2 3.88 -5.56 38.27
N CYS A 3 4.54 -4.48 37.86
CA CYS A 3 4.56 -4.01 36.46
C CYS A 3 5.40 -4.89 35.51
N CYS A 4 6.47 -5.54 36.01
CA CYS A 4 7.29 -6.44 35.19
C CYS A 4 6.62 -7.80 34.93
N TYR A 5 5.85 -8.31 35.89
CA TYR A 5 5.12 -9.58 35.75
C TYR A 5 3.97 -9.48 34.73
N SER A 6 3.31 -8.32 34.65
CA SER A 6 2.23 -8.08 33.68
C SER A 6 2.75 -8.03 32.24
N GLY A 7 3.93 -7.44 32.01
CA GLY A 7 4.55 -7.38 30.67
C GLY A 7 4.98 -8.74 30.11
N LEU A 8 5.44 -9.67 30.96
CA LEU A 8 5.85 -11.02 30.53
C LEU A 8 4.65 -11.90 30.18
N ARG A 9 3.57 -11.81 30.98
CA ARG A 9 2.33 -12.53 30.70
C ARG A 9 1.69 -12.08 29.38
N LEU A 10 1.64 -10.77 29.14
CA LEU A 10 1.12 -10.20 27.90
C LEU A 10 1.96 -10.66 26.68
N LYS A 11 3.29 -10.64 26.77
CA LYS A 11 4.16 -11.15 25.69
C LYS A 11 3.92 -12.64 25.40
N ALA A 12 3.73 -13.45 26.43
CA ALA A 12 3.48 -14.88 26.29
C ALA A 12 2.12 -15.18 25.66
N GLU A 13 1.06 -14.49 26.11
CA GLU A 13 -0.29 -14.60 25.54
C GLU A 13 -0.31 -14.17 24.07
N LEU A 14 0.38 -13.08 23.72
CA LEU A 14 0.47 -12.57 22.34
C LEU A 14 1.24 -13.52 21.43
N GLN A 15 2.32 -14.16 21.92
CA GLN A 15 3.01 -15.22 21.18
C GLN A 15 2.16 -16.48 21.02
N ALA A 16 1.37 -16.85 22.03
CA ALA A 16 0.46 -17.98 21.94
C ALA A 16 -0.63 -17.75 20.88
N LEU A 17 -1.19 -16.54 20.79
CA LEU A 17 -2.16 -16.16 19.76
C LEU A 17 -1.53 -16.18 18.35
N ARG A 18 -0.28 -15.71 18.20
CA ARG A 18 0.46 -15.80 16.93
C ARG A 18 0.72 -17.26 16.51
N ARG A 19 1.13 -18.12 17.44
CA ARG A 19 1.37 -19.56 17.18
C ARG A 19 0.10 -20.32 16.79
N LYS A 20 -1.03 -19.97 17.40
CA LYS A 20 -2.36 -20.56 17.09
C LYS A 20 -2.95 -20.04 15.77
N GLY A 21 -2.30 -19.10 15.09
CA GLY A 21 -2.78 -18.50 13.85
C GLY A 21 -3.98 -17.56 14.03
N ALA A 22 -4.36 -17.25 15.27
CA ALA A 22 -5.43 -16.29 15.58
C ALA A 22 -5.02 -14.84 15.27
N LEU A 23 -3.70 -14.58 15.22
CA LEU A 23 -3.10 -13.33 14.79
C LEU A 23 -1.97 -13.65 13.81
N ARG A 24 -2.17 -13.49 12.51
CA ARG A 24 -1.08 -13.39 11.56
C ARG A 24 -0.48 -11.97 11.69
N ALA A 25 0.82 -11.79 11.46
CA ALA A 25 1.40 -10.44 11.39
C ALA A 25 0.69 -9.55 10.34
N SER A 26 0.04 -10.18 9.36
CA SER A 26 -0.82 -9.58 8.36
C SER A 26 -2.22 -9.19 8.83
N ASP A 27 -2.66 -9.59 10.03
CA ASP A 27 -4.00 -9.27 10.53
C ASP A 27 -4.06 -7.87 11.17
N TRP A 28 -2.95 -7.31 11.64
CA TRP A 28 -2.85 -5.87 11.97
C TRP A 28 -2.89 -5.00 10.70
N GLU A 29 -2.50 -5.55 9.54
CA GLU A 29 -2.62 -4.90 8.23
C GLU A 29 -3.98 -5.19 7.55
N ARG A 30 -4.89 -5.91 8.20
CA ARG A 30 -6.17 -6.31 7.61
C ARG A 30 -7.36 -5.50 8.12
N GLU A 31 -7.26 -4.95 9.33
CA GLU A 31 -8.20 -3.93 9.84
C GLU A 31 -7.94 -2.56 9.19
N GLU A 32 -6.68 -2.28 8.86
CA GLU A 32 -6.25 -1.25 7.92
C GLU A 32 -6.19 -1.86 6.51
N GLY A 33 -7.33 -2.01 5.83
CA GLY A 33 -7.40 -2.43 4.41
C GLY A 33 -6.63 -1.53 3.41
N LEU A 34 -5.75 -0.66 3.92
CA LEU A 34 -5.08 0.46 3.28
C LEU A 34 -3.64 0.22 2.81
N LEU A 35 -2.98 -0.87 3.24
CA LEU A 35 -1.51 -1.01 3.07
C LEU A 35 -1.05 -2.39 2.61
N LEU A 36 -1.67 -2.95 1.57
CA LEU A 36 -0.95 -3.94 0.76
C LEU A 36 0.33 -3.27 0.21
N PRO A 37 1.55 -3.77 0.51
CA PRO A 37 2.78 -3.21 -0.01
C PRO A 37 2.72 -3.29 -1.54
N GLY A 38 2.47 -2.15 -2.20
CA GLY A 38 2.40 -2.06 -3.66
C GLY A 38 1.05 -1.69 -4.27
N ARG A 39 0.03 -1.32 -3.48
CA ARG A 39 -1.25 -0.79 -4.03
C ARG A 39 -1.50 0.68 -3.74
N CYS A 40 -0.48 1.52 -3.70
CA CYS A 40 -0.65 2.97 -3.62
C CYS A 40 -0.14 3.64 -4.89
N CYS A 41 -0.78 4.74 -5.30
CA CYS A 41 -0.26 5.58 -6.35
C CYS A 41 1.07 6.23 -5.92
N ALA A 42 2.10 6.16 -6.75
CA ALA A 42 3.39 6.80 -6.47
C ALA A 42 3.37 8.34 -6.48
N ARG A 43 2.25 8.98 -6.86
CA ARG A 43 2.10 10.44 -6.91
C ARG A 43 1.18 10.95 -5.81
N CYS A 44 -0.10 10.60 -5.85
CA CYS A 44 -1.06 11.07 -4.84
C CYS A 44 -1.19 10.17 -3.61
N ARG A 45 -0.45 9.04 -3.55
CA ARG A 45 -0.52 8.02 -2.48
C ARG A 45 -1.89 7.36 -2.28
N ALA A 46 -2.91 7.78 -3.03
CA ALA A 46 -4.23 7.16 -3.03
C ALA A 46 -4.13 5.67 -3.33
N GLU A 47 -5.04 4.92 -2.73
CA GLU A 47 -5.14 3.51 -2.94
C GLU A 47 -5.47 3.14 -4.38
N LEU A 48 -4.91 2.01 -4.81
CA LEU A 48 -5.17 1.42 -6.10
C LEU A 48 -6.07 0.21 -5.90
N GLY A 49 -7.25 0.27 -6.51
CA GLY A 49 -8.23 -0.78 -6.37
C GLY A 49 -7.75 -2.12 -6.94
N ARG A 50 -8.40 -3.20 -6.51
CA ARG A 50 -8.11 -4.53 -7.07
C ARG A 50 -8.76 -4.77 -8.41
N ILE A 51 -9.87 -4.10 -8.73
CA ILE A 51 -10.65 -4.28 -9.96
C ILE A 51 -10.61 -3.00 -10.80
N ILE A 52 -11.08 -1.90 -10.21
CA ILE A 52 -11.13 -0.57 -10.83
C ILE A 52 -9.90 0.22 -10.36
N ASN A 53 -9.32 1.03 -11.26
CA ASN A 53 -8.19 1.91 -10.96
C ASN A 53 -7.00 1.19 -10.28
N ARG A 54 -6.63 0.00 -10.78
CA ARG A 54 -5.49 -0.82 -10.30
C ARG A 54 -4.10 -0.17 -10.44
N GLY A 55 -4.08 1.05 -10.96
CA GLY A 55 -2.91 1.77 -11.41
C GLY A 55 -2.29 1.16 -12.67
N ALA A 56 -1.32 1.88 -13.23
CA ALA A 56 -0.48 1.41 -14.32
C ALA A 56 0.92 2.02 -14.19
N PHE A 57 1.94 1.37 -14.75
CA PHE A 57 3.32 1.85 -14.69
C PHE A 57 3.56 2.96 -15.72
N CYS A 58 4.12 4.09 -15.28
CA CYS A 58 4.56 5.15 -16.17
C CYS A 58 5.69 4.64 -17.06
N ARG A 59 5.60 4.84 -18.39
CA ARG A 59 6.65 4.38 -19.33
C ARG A 59 8.02 5.04 -19.11
N ALA A 60 8.06 6.25 -18.56
CA ALA A 60 9.29 6.99 -18.32
C ALA A 60 9.98 6.60 -16.99
N CYS A 61 9.24 6.64 -15.88
CA CYS A 61 9.83 6.42 -14.54
C CYS A 61 9.54 5.05 -13.91
N ARG A 62 8.76 4.19 -14.57
CA ARG A 62 8.39 2.84 -14.10
C ARG A 62 7.69 2.79 -12.73
N LEU A 63 7.17 3.92 -12.24
CA LEU A 63 6.36 3.98 -11.03
C LEU A 63 4.88 3.75 -11.33
N ARG A 64 4.17 3.04 -10.45
CA ARG A 64 2.73 2.75 -10.58
C ARG A 64 1.89 3.95 -10.17
N VAL A 65 0.99 4.40 -11.04
CA VAL A 65 0.12 5.57 -10.79
C VAL A 65 -1.35 5.30 -11.08
N CYS A 66 -2.24 5.95 -10.32
CA CYS A 66 -3.69 5.91 -10.53
C CYS A 66 -4.06 6.62 -11.85
N LYS A 67 -5.31 6.44 -12.32
CA LYS A 67 -5.80 7.11 -13.53
C LYS A 67 -5.72 8.64 -13.47
N GLY A 68 -5.99 9.25 -12.31
CA GLY A 68 -5.97 10.71 -12.13
C GLY A 68 -4.58 11.35 -12.12
N CYS A 69 -3.51 10.56 -12.03
CA CYS A 69 -2.13 11.07 -12.11
C CYS A 69 -1.47 10.80 -13.48
N ARG A 70 -2.26 10.45 -14.50
CA ARG A 70 -1.82 10.21 -15.87
C ARG A 70 -2.13 11.44 -16.71
N GLU A 71 -1.15 11.90 -17.46
CA GLU A 71 -1.28 12.95 -18.46
C GLU A 71 -1.22 12.30 -19.84
N TYR A 72 -2.27 12.48 -20.64
CA TYR A 72 -2.37 11.90 -21.98
C TYR A 72 -1.91 12.90 -23.02
N SER A 73 -1.19 12.42 -24.03
CA SER A 73 -0.83 13.24 -25.18
C SER A 73 -2.08 13.54 -26.03
N ALA A 74 -2.22 14.77 -26.52
CA ALA A 74 -3.37 15.18 -27.33
C ALA A 74 -3.52 14.38 -28.64
N ARG A 75 -2.44 13.74 -29.13
CA ARG A 75 -2.40 13.04 -30.43
C ARG A 75 -2.40 11.51 -30.31
N SER A 76 -2.39 10.96 -29.11
CA SER A 76 -2.25 9.51 -28.89
C SER A 76 -2.87 9.07 -27.58
N THR A 77 -3.25 7.80 -27.47
CA THR A 77 -3.69 7.19 -26.20
C THR A 77 -2.55 6.96 -25.19
N ASP A 78 -1.32 7.31 -25.56
CA ASP A 78 -0.18 7.27 -24.67
C ASP A 78 -0.26 8.30 -23.55
N TRP A 79 0.31 7.92 -22.41
CA TRP A 79 0.36 8.77 -21.23
C TRP A 79 1.69 8.61 -20.48
N VAL A 80 2.01 9.62 -19.70
CA VAL A 80 3.05 9.58 -18.66
C VAL A 80 2.49 10.11 -17.34
N CYS A 81 3.16 9.88 -16.22
CA CYS A 81 2.69 10.46 -14.96
C CYS A 81 2.86 11.99 -14.96
N SER A 82 2.05 12.69 -14.18
CA SER A 82 2.06 14.16 -14.07
C SER A 82 3.42 14.78 -13.79
N VAL A 83 4.30 14.10 -13.05
CA VAL A 83 5.67 14.55 -12.83
C VAL A 83 6.51 14.43 -14.10
N CYS A 84 6.49 13.27 -14.78
CA CYS A 84 7.23 13.10 -16.03
C CYS A 84 6.75 14.04 -17.12
N HIS A 85 5.44 14.31 -17.18
CA HIS A 85 4.87 15.28 -18.12
C HIS A 85 5.44 16.69 -17.93
N LYS A 86 5.64 17.13 -16.69
CA LYS A 86 6.22 18.45 -16.38
C LYS A 86 7.72 18.57 -16.68
N HIS A 87 8.41 17.45 -16.90
CA HIS A 87 9.86 17.42 -17.21
C HIS A 87 10.13 17.09 -18.69
N MET A 88 9.09 17.05 -19.53
CA MET A 88 9.18 16.97 -20.98
C MET A 88 9.05 18.37 -21.56
#